data_AF-A0A8J8SIN1-F1
#
_entry.id   AF-A0A8J8SIN1-F1
#
_cell.length_a   1.000
_cell.length_b   1.000
_cell.length_c   1.000
_cell.angle_alpha   90.00
_cell.angle_beta   90.00
_cell.angle_gamma   90.00
#
_symmetry.space_group_name_H-M   'P 1'
#
loop_
_entity.id
_entity.type
_entity.pdbx_description
1 polymer ?
#
loop_
_entity_poly.entity_id
_entity_poly.type
_entity_poly.pdbx_seq_one_letter_code
_entity_poly.pdbx_strand_id
1 'polypeptide(L)'
;MSDFINKIIGLFMVFILLVLAPLIINSLSTSLTMKRAVLNEMTNFIDKVTDTGRITDAQRTDFYLGCSSHGVTVDVRIKRYIRVVNSDGAGSTVTTYVLSDAIANWNQGDIIEVEVEAIDYTSAQKLMWYFNRFFPPKIDFQLAGMIR
;
A
#
# COMPACT_ATOMS: atom_id res chain seq x y z
N MET A 1 -15.72 43.92 -29.43
CA MET A 1 -14.40 43.31 -29.12
C MET A 1 -14.43 42.41 -27.88
N SER A 2 -15.21 42.72 -26.83
CA SER A 2 -15.40 41.85 -25.65
C SER A 2 -15.89 40.42 -26.01
N ASP A 3 -16.90 40.29 -26.89
CA ASP A 3 -17.43 38.98 -27.29
C ASP A 3 -16.44 38.08 -28.03
N PHE A 4 -15.51 38.66 -28.79
CA PHE A 4 -14.53 37.88 -29.54
C PHE A 4 -13.46 37.31 -28.60
N ILE A 5 -13.03 38.11 -27.62
CA ILE A 5 -12.09 37.70 -26.57
C ILE A 5 -12.73 36.63 -25.68
N ASN A 6 -13.99 36.80 -25.26
CA ASN A 6 -14.70 35.80 -24.47
C ASN A 6 -14.87 34.46 -25.21
N LYS A 7 -15.13 34.48 -26.52
CA LYS A 7 -15.19 33.25 -27.34
C LYS A 7 -13.85 32.54 -27.43
N ILE A 8 -12.75 33.29 -27.60
CA ILE A 8 -11.39 32.72 -27.65
C ILE A 8 -11.03 32.07 -26.31
N ILE A 9 -11.30 32.77 -25.19
CA ILE A 9 -11.05 32.24 -23.85
C ILE A 9 -11.93 31.01 -23.57
N GLY A 10 -13.20 31.04 -23.97
CA GLY A 10 -14.12 29.91 -23.83
C GLY A 10 -13.65 28.67 -24.61
N LEU A 11 -13.19 28.85 -25.85
CA LEU A 11 -12.63 27.76 -26.65
C LEU A 11 -11.37 27.17 -26.00
N PHE A 12 -10.50 28.02 -25.45
CA PHE A 12 -9.29 27.60 -24.76
C PHE A 12 -9.61 26.81 -23.48
N MET A 13 -10.61 27.24 -22.71
CA MET A 13 -11.07 26.52 -21.51
C MET A 13 -11.68 25.16 -21.84
N VAL A 14 -12.49 25.07 -22.90
CA VAL A 14 -13.05 23.79 -23.36
C VAL A 14 -11.94 22.84 -23.81
N PHE A 15 -10.93 23.34 -24.51
CA PHE A 15 -9.77 22.56 -24.91
C PHE A 15 -8.98 22.02 -23.71
N ILE A 16 -8.73 22.88 -22.72
CA ILE A 16 -8.06 22.49 -21.47
C ILE A 16 -8.87 21.39 -20.75
N LEU A 17 -10.18 21.54 -20.62
CA LEU A 17 -11.04 20.54 -19.99
C LEU A 17 -11.02 19.20 -20.74
N LEU A 18 -11.07 19.23 -22.07
CA LEU A 18 -11.13 18.04 -22.89
C LEU A 18 -9.81 17.26 -22.88
N VAL A 19 -8.67 17.93 -22.67
CA VAL A 19 -7.35 17.28 -22.57
C VAL A 19 -7.00 16.90 -21.13
N LEU A 20 -7.19 17.81 -20.17
CA LEU A 20 -6.80 17.57 -18.78
C LEU A 20 -7.70 16.54 -18.08
N ALA A 21 -9.02 16.60 -18.29
CA ALA A 21 -9.94 15.69 -17.60
C ALA A 21 -9.66 14.20 -17.87
N PRO A 22 -9.54 13.73 -19.14
CA PRO A 22 -9.24 12.32 -19.39
C PRO A 22 -7.84 11.91 -18.92
N LEU A 23 -6.86 12.82 -18.99
CA LEU A 23 -5.51 12.58 -18.50
C LEU A 23 -5.48 12.36 -16.98
N ILE A 24 -6.25 13.15 -16.23
CA ILE A 24 -6.41 12.98 -14.78
C ILE A 24 -7.12 11.66 -14.46
N ILE A 25 -8.20 11.33 -15.17
CA ILE A 25 -8.96 10.10 -14.95
C ILE A 25 -8.09 8.86 -15.21
N ASN A 26 -7.31 8.86 -16.29
CA ASN A 26 -6.41 7.76 -16.63
C ASN A 26 -5.30 7.59 -15.56
N SER A 27 -4.71 8.71 -15.14
CA SER A 27 -3.71 8.75 -14.07
C SER A 27 -4.23 8.17 -12.74
N LEU A 28 -5.45 8.55 -12.34
CA LEU A 28 -6.11 8.02 -11.15
C LEU A 28 -6.44 6.54 -11.29
N SER A 29 -6.99 6.12 -12.44
CA SER A 29 -7.32 4.72 -12.71
C SER A 29 -6.08 3.82 -12.62
N THR A 30 -4.97 4.24 -13.22
CA THR A 30 -3.68 3.54 -13.13
C THR A 30 -3.19 3.45 -11.69
N SER A 31 -3.28 4.55 -10.94
CA SER A 31 -2.90 4.58 -9.52
C SER A 31 -3.74 3.63 -8.65
N LEU A 32 -5.03 3.51 -8.92
CA LEU A 32 -5.91 2.57 -8.21
C LEU A 32 -5.60 1.12 -8.56
N THR A 33 -5.27 0.83 -9.82
CA THR A 33 -4.86 -0.52 -10.24
C THR A 33 -3.54 -0.92 -9.58
N MET A 34 -2.56 -0.02 -9.51
CA MET A 34 -1.30 -0.27 -8.79
C MET A 34 -1.55 -0.53 -7.30
N LYS A 35 -2.40 0.27 -6.65
CA LYS A 35 -2.82 0.07 -5.25
C LYS A 35 -3.41 -1.32 -5.02
N ARG A 36 -4.32 -1.75 -5.90
CA ARG A 36 -4.95 -3.09 -5.82
C ARG A 36 -3.95 -4.22 -6.04
N ALA A 37 -3.01 -4.05 -6.99
CA ALA A 37 -1.99 -5.05 -7.25
C ALA A 37 -1.08 -5.26 -6.03
N VAL A 38 -0.62 -4.17 -5.40
CA VAL A 38 0.19 -4.24 -4.16
C VAL A 38 -0.59 -4.90 -3.02
N LEU A 39 -1.87 -4.56 -2.83
CA LEU A 39 -2.72 -5.18 -1.81
C LEU A 39 -2.91 -6.69 -2.03
N ASN A 40 -3.04 -7.11 -3.29
CA ASN A 40 -3.14 -8.52 -3.63
C ASN A 40 -1.83 -9.25 -3.32
N GLU A 41 -0.68 -8.64 -3.64
CA GLU A 41 0.62 -9.23 -3.34
C GLU A 41 0.86 -9.33 -1.82
N MET A 42 0.47 -8.31 -1.05
CA MET A 42 0.50 -8.34 0.41
C MET A 42 -0.38 -9.46 0.98
N THR A 43 -1.61 -9.61 0.47
CA THR A 43 -2.53 -10.67 0.90
C THR A 43 -1.95 -12.05 0.59
N ASN A 44 -1.45 -12.25 -0.63
CA ASN A 44 -0.82 -13.51 -1.04
C ASN A 44 0.40 -13.85 -0.18
N PHE A 45 1.21 -12.86 0.20
CA PHE A 45 2.34 -13.06 1.08
C PHE A 45 1.88 -13.43 2.49
N ILE A 46 0.92 -12.71 3.07
CA ILE A 46 0.37 -13.00 4.40
C ILE A 46 -0.23 -14.41 4.44
N ASP A 47 -0.99 -14.82 3.42
CA ASP A 47 -1.59 -16.15 3.34
C ASP A 47 -0.52 -17.24 3.27
N LYS A 48 0.50 -17.07 2.42
CA LYS A 48 1.64 -18.01 2.34
C LYS A 48 2.36 -18.16 3.68
N VAL A 49 2.60 -17.04 4.38
CA VAL A 49 3.27 -17.07 5.69
C VAL A 49 2.37 -17.68 6.77
N THR A 50 1.07 -17.40 6.71
CA THR A 50 0.06 -17.95 7.62
C THR A 50 -0.02 -19.47 7.50
N ASP A 51 0.07 -20.01 6.28
CA ASP A 51 -0.03 -21.46 6.04
C ASP A 51 1.28 -22.21 6.30
N THR A 52 2.43 -21.57 6.03
CA THR A 52 3.74 -22.24 6.16
C THR A 52 4.39 -22.03 7.52
N GLY A 53 4.00 -21.01 8.27
CA GLY A 53 4.56 -20.66 9.58
C GLY A 53 6.05 -20.29 9.54
N ARG A 54 6.63 -20.05 8.35
CA ARG A 54 8.05 -19.76 8.15
C ARG A 54 8.22 -18.75 7.02
N ILE A 55 9.15 -17.83 7.19
CA ILE A 55 9.57 -16.90 6.12
C ILE A 55 10.95 -17.33 5.67
N THR A 56 11.06 -17.74 4.41
CA THR A 56 12.36 -17.96 3.76
C THR A 56 12.86 -16.67 3.11
N ASP A 57 14.18 -16.52 3.01
CA ASP A 57 14.77 -15.34 2.35
C ASP A 57 14.34 -15.22 0.89
N ALA A 58 14.15 -16.36 0.20
CA ALA A 58 13.64 -16.38 -1.17
C ALA A 58 12.23 -15.78 -1.28
N GLN A 59 11.29 -16.19 -0.41
CA GLN A 59 9.93 -15.63 -0.38
C GLN A 59 9.94 -14.14 -0.05
N ARG A 60 10.86 -13.70 0.82
CA ARG A 60 11.02 -12.30 1.16
C ARG A 60 11.51 -11.49 -0.04
N THR A 61 12.52 -11.99 -0.77
CA THR A 61 13.00 -11.36 -2.01
C THR A 61 11.93 -11.31 -3.09
N ASP A 62 11.18 -12.41 -3.28
CA ASP A 62 10.09 -12.47 -4.25
C ASP A 62 8.99 -11.45 -3.92
N PHE A 63 8.68 -11.26 -2.63
CA PHE A 63 7.72 -10.26 -2.18
C PHE A 63 8.21 -8.83 -2.44
N TYR A 64 9.46 -8.51 -2.10
CA TYR A 64 10.05 -7.20 -2.42
C TYR A 64 10.07 -6.93 -3.93
N LEU A 65 10.39 -7.95 -4.73
CA LEU A 65 10.40 -7.85 -6.19
C LEU A 65 8.98 -7.67 -6.74
N GLY A 66 8.01 -8.44 -6.23
CA GLY A 66 6.60 -8.36 -6.60
C GLY A 66 6.02 -6.97 -6.35
N CYS A 67 6.22 -6.44 -5.13
CA CYS A 67 5.82 -5.07 -4.78
C CYS A 67 6.49 -4.01 -5.67
N SER A 68 7.79 -4.17 -5.97
CA SER A 68 8.54 -3.23 -6.84
C SER A 68 8.14 -3.32 -8.32
N SER A 69 7.65 -4.48 -8.77
CA SER A 69 7.26 -4.72 -10.16
C SER A 69 6.02 -3.92 -10.60
N HIS A 70 5.21 -3.47 -9.64
CA HIS A 70 3.97 -2.73 -9.89
C HIS A 70 4.16 -1.22 -10.15
N GLY A 71 5.40 -0.79 -10.43
CA GLY A 71 5.70 0.59 -10.87
C GLY A 71 5.73 1.63 -9.73
N VAL A 72 5.72 1.17 -8.48
CA VAL A 72 5.85 2.00 -7.29
C VAL A 72 7.04 1.48 -6.51
N THR A 73 7.95 2.38 -6.10
CA THR A 73 9.02 2.00 -5.18
C THR A 73 8.43 2.01 -3.77
N VAL A 74 8.31 0.83 -3.18
CA VAL A 74 7.70 0.62 -1.87
C VAL A 74 8.72 0.06 -0.89
N ASP A 75 8.79 0.67 0.28
CA ASP A 75 9.48 0.11 1.43
C ASP A 75 8.52 -0.83 2.18
N VAL A 76 9.00 -2.01 2.52
CA VAL A 76 8.19 -3.08 3.11
C VAL A 76 8.78 -3.47 4.45
N ARG A 77 8.00 -3.24 5.51
CA ARG A 77 8.32 -3.56 6.90
C ARG A 77 7.46 -4.74 7.36
N ILE A 78 8.12 -5.85 7.72
CA ILE A 78 7.46 -7.06 8.25
C ILE A 78 7.69 -7.07 9.76
N LYS A 79 6.60 -7.03 10.53
CA LYS A 79 6.60 -7.13 12.00
C LYS A 79 5.97 -8.45 12.43
N ARG A 80 6.54 -9.05 13.46
CA ARG A 80 5.98 -10.22 14.14
C ARG A 80 5.49 -9.83 15.52
N TYR A 81 4.28 -10.22 15.86
CA TYR A 81 3.75 -10.15 17.21
C TYR A 81 3.53 -11.55 17.76
N ILE A 82 4.26 -11.88 18.83
CA ILE A 82 4.16 -13.16 19.50
C ILE A 82 3.03 -13.13 20.52
N ARG A 83 2.22 -14.20 20.54
CA ARG A 83 1.20 -14.38 21.57
C ARG A 83 1.83 -14.78 22.90
N VAL A 84 1.72 -13.92 23.90
CA VAL A 84 2.15 -14.17 25.28
C VAL A 84 0.91 -14.30 26.16
N VAL A 85 0.73 -15.47 26.78
CA VAL A 85 -0.33 -15.69 27.77
C VAL A 85 0.25 -15.30 29.13
N ASN A 86 -0.20 -14.19 29.68
CA ASN A 86 0.20 -13.75 31.01
C ASN A 86 -0.92 -14.10 32.00
N SER A 87 -0.56 -14.66 33.16
CA SER A 87 -1.54 -14.92 34.21
C SER A 87 -1.83 -13.61 34.93
N ASP A 88 -3.06 -13.12 34.84
CA ASP A 88 -3.51 -12.10 35.76
C ASP A 88 -3.71 -12.78 37.12
N GLY A 89 -3.08 -12.27 38.17
CA GLY A 89 -3.00 -12.88 39.50
C GLY A 89 -4.35 -13.14 40.21
N ALA A 90 -5.47 -12.91 39.52
CA ALA A 90 -6.85 -13.20 39.92
C ALA A 90 -7.45 -14.47 39.27
N GLY A 91 -6.66 -15.30 38.57
CA GLY A 91 -7.11 -16.58 38.01
C GLY A 91 -7.68 -16.50 36.59
N SER A 92 -7.52 -15.35 35.91
CA SER A 92 -7.82 -15.17 34.50
C SER A 92 -6.53 -15.12 33.68
N THR A 93 -6.53 -15.68 32.48
CA THR A 93 -5.40 -15.57 31.54
C THR A 93 -5.64 -14.43 30.56
N VAL A 94 -4.77 -13.42 30.57
CA VAL A 94 -4.79 -12.34 29.57
C VAL A 94 -3.81 -12.68 28.46
N THR A 95 -4.29 -12.69 27.23
CA THR A 95 -3.44 -12.87 26.05
C THR A 95 -2.96 -11.50 25.58
N THR A 96 -1.66 -11.28 25.57
CA THR A 96 -1.02 -10.04 25.09
C THR A 96 -0.13 -10.37 23.90
N TYR A 97 0.01 -9.41 22.98
CA TYR A 97 0.85 -9.54 21.80
C TYR A 97 2.09 -8.66 21.96
N VAL A 98 3.27 -9.25 21.86
CA VAL A 98 4.56 -8.53 22.02
C VAL A 98 5.31 -8.56 20.71
N LEU A 99 5.82 -7.41 20.28
CA LEU A 99 6.65 -7.30 19.07
C LEU A 99 7.96 -8.07 19.27
N SER A 100 8.30 -8.93 18.32
CA SER A 100 9.51 -9.74 18.35
C SER A 100 10.33 -9.53 17.09
N ASP A 101 11.63 -9.37 17.27
CA ASP A 101 12.60 -9.21 16.17
C ASP A 101 12.93 -10.55 15.47
N ALA A 102 12.48 -11.68 16.02
CA ALA A 102 12.75 -13.02 15.48
C ALA A 102 11.71 -13.40 14.41
N ILE A 103 12.00 -13.12 13.14
CA ILE A 103 11.04 -13.26 12.02
C ILE A 103 11.10 -14.66 11.36
N ALA A 104 12.07 -15.51 11.72
CA ALA A 104 12.36 -16.74 10.98
C ALA A 104 11.43 -17.94 11.30
N ASN A 105 11.01 -18.11 12.56
CA ASN A 105 10.19 -19.25 12.99
C ASN A 105 8.96 -18.75 13.72
N TRP A 106 7.77 -19.13 13.28
CA TRP A 106 6.52 -18.65 13.83
C TRP A 106 5.77 -19.74 14.59
N ASN A 107 5.04 -19.34 15.63
CA ASN A 107 4.21 -20.25 16.42
C ASN A 107 2.73 -20.01 16.10
N GLN A 108 1.91 -21.06 16.26
CA GLN A 108 0.48 -21.00 16.02
C GLN A 108 -0.19 -19.95 16.92
N GLY A 109 -0.93 -19.01 16.33
CA GLY A 109 -1.57 -17.89 17.01
C GLY A 109 -0.74 -16.61 17.12
N ASP A 110 0.45 -16.54 16.53
CA ASP A 110 1.19 -15.28 16.33
C ASP A 110 0.53 -14.43 15.23
N ILE A 111 0.70 -13.11 15.32
CA ILE A 111 0.20 -12.16 14.31
C ILE A 111 1.36 -11.63 13.48
N ILE A 112 1.26 -11.76 12.16
CA ILE A 112 2.13 -11.08 11.20
C ILE A 112 1.48 -9.75 10.81
N GLU A 113 2.24 -8.67 10.85
CA GLU A 113 1.83 -7.37 10.32
C GLU A 113 2.81 -6.96 9.23
N VAL A 114 2.28 -6.64 8.05
CA VAL A 114 3.04 -6.15 6.90
C VAL A 114 2.62 -4.72 6.63
N GLU A 115 3.57 -3.81 6.75
CA GLU A 115 3.42 -2.39 6.46
C GLU A 115 4.19 -2.09 5.18
N VAL A 116 3.49 -1.55 4.19
CA VAL A 116 4.03 -1.16 2.89
C VAL A 116 3.85 0.34 2.72
N GLU A 117 4.95 1.06 2.62
CA GLU A 117 5.00 2.52 2.51
C GLU A 117 5.67 2.92 1.19
N ALA A 118 5.02 3.78 0.40
CA ALA A 118 5.62 4.25 -0.84
C ALA A 118 6.75 5.27 -0.57
N ILE A 119 7.96 4.95 -1.03
CA ILE A 119 9.13 5.84 -0.91
C ILE A 119 8.89 7.13 -1.69
N ASP A 120 8.37 7.02 -2.91
CA ASP A 120 8.14 8.15 -3.81
C ASP A 120 6.72 8.17 -4.39
N TYR A 121 6.29 9.35 -4.82
CA TYR A 121 5.05 9.56 -5.55
C TYR A 121 5.17 8.95 -6.96
N THR A 122 4.08 8.34 -7.40
CA THR A 122 4.02 7.79 -8.77
C THR A 122 4.05 8.90 -9.81
N SER A 123 4.50 8.61 -11.03
CA SER A 123 4.53 9.58 -12.14
C SER A 123 3.16 10.23 -12.39
N ALA A 124 2.10 9.43 -12.21
CA ALA A 124 0.70 9.85 -12.24
C ALA A 124 0.37 10.93 -11.19
N GLN A 125 0.83 10.75 -9.95
CA GLN A 125 0.64 11.71 -8.86
C GLN A 125 1.48 12.99 -9.07
N LYS A 126 2.71 12.87 -9.59
CA LYS A 126 3.55 14.02 -9.96
C LYS A 126 2.91 14.88 -11.05
N LEU A 127 2.26 14.25 -12.04
CA LEU A 127 1.52 14.94 -13.10
C LEU A 127 0.28 15.67 -12.56
N MET A 128 -0.47 15.03 -11.65
CA MET A 128 -1.59 15.67 -10.94
C MET A 128 -1.13 16.88 -10.13
N TRP A 129 0.02 16.79 -9.46
CA TRP A 129 0.60 17.90 -8.72
C TRP A 129 0.90 19.09 -9.63
N TYR A 130 1.51 18.84 -10.80
CA TYR A 130 1.86 19.91 -11.74
C TYR A 130 0.63 20.69 -12.24
N PHE A 131 -0.47 20.00 -12.58
CA PHE A 131 -1.65 20.65 -13.16
C PHE A 131 -2.63 21.21 -12.13
N ASN A 132 -2.92 20.46 -11.07
CA ASN A 132 -3.99 20.81 -10.13
C ASN A 132 -3.48 21.22 -8.74
N ARG A 133 -2.17 21.10 -8.48
CA ARG A 133 -1.59 21.22 -7.13
C ARG A 133 -2.32 20.35 -6.09
N PHE A 134 -2.90 19.25 -6.54
CA PHE A 134 -3.60 18.30 -5.70
C PHE A 134 -2.63 17.21 -5.24
N PHE A 135 -2.61 16.92 -3.94
CA PHE A 135 -1.80 15.85 -3.35
C PHE A 135 -2.69 14.62 -3.08
N PRO A 136 -2.78 13.66 -4.01
CA PRO A 136 -3.28 12.35 -3.63
C PRO A 136 -2.34 11.77 -2.56
N PRO A 137 -2.87 11.19 -1.47
CA PRO A 137 -2.04 10.60 -0.42
C PRO A 137 -1.16 9.48 -0.99
N LYS A 138 0.00 9.32 -0.37
CA LYS A 138 0.94 8.23 -0.70
C LYS A 138 0.27 6.87 -0.48
N ILE A 139 0.86 5.85 -1.10
CA ILE A 139 0.37 4.49 -0.98
C ILE A 139 0.92 3.93 0.34
N ASP A 140 0.09 3.98 1.37
CA ASP A 140 0.41 3.43 2.69
C ASP A 140 -0.62 2.35 3.00
N PHE A 141 -0.17 1.11 3.15
CA PHE A 141 -1.01 -0.03 3.47
C PHE A 141 -0.44 -0.80 4.65
N GLN A 142 -1.31 -1.14 5.59
CA GLN A 142 -1.00 -1.97 6.73
C GLN A 142 -2.00 -3.13 6.73
N LEU A 143 -1.49 -4.36 6.64
CA LEU A 143 -2.29 -5.57 6.68
C LEU A 143 -1.73 -6.50 7.75
N ALA A 144 -2.61 -7.12 8.53
CA ALA A 144 -2.25 -8.08 9.55
C ALA A 144 -2.97 -9.41 9.31
N GLY A 145 -2.27 -10.51 9.56
CA GLY A 145 -2.79 -11.87 9.50
C GLY A 145 -2.38 -12.66 10.75
N MET A 146 -3.22 -13.60 11.16
CA MET A 146 -2.92 -14.52 12.27
C MET A 146 -2.51 -15.86 11.71
N ILE A 147 -1.41 -16.41 12.22
CA ILE A 147 -0.89 -17.71 11.81
C ILE A 147 -1.76 -18.84 12.37
N ARG A 148 -2.10 -19.78 11.48
CA ARG A 148 -3.02 -20.89 11.75
C ARG A 148 -2.32 -22.20 12.03
#